data_AF-A0AAV4IVU2-F1
#
_entry.id   AF-A0AAV4IVU2-F1
#
_cell.length_a   1.000
_cell.length_b   1.000
_cell.length_c   1.000
_cell.angle_alpha   90.00
_cell.angle_beta   90.00
_cell.angle_gamma   90.00
#
_symmetry.space_group_name_H-M   'P 1'
#
loop_
_entity.id
_entity.type
_entity.pdbx_description
1 polymer ?
#
loop_
_entity_poly.entity_id
_entity_poly.type
_entity_poly.pdbx_seq_one_letter_code
_entity_poly.pdbx_strand_id
1 'polypeptide(L)'
;MAEGGQRLWDPWKMYDANPEEMRAMKERAKMREALKAEWTKKYTNPYKSSHPGGFLHDPAIQRFMSLKATQAEHFKGTFRSAIAAICIFAVPVGLLTWGCVRHSEYKESQYRNGKVMYKDRPDRFCY
;
A
#
# COMPACT_ATOMS: atom_id res chain seq x y z
N MET A 1 -31.83 -37.69 -16.44
CA MET A 1 -32.07 -36.31 -16.89
C MET A 1 -31.02 -35.45 -16.21
N ALA A 2 -29.88 -35.22 -16.87
CA ALA A 2 -28.72 -34.58 -16.26
C ALA A 2 -28.91 -33.06 -16.19
N GLU A 3 -28.70 -32.48 -15.01
CA GLU A 3 -28.71 -31.05 -14.77
C GLU A 3 -27.55 -30.39 -15.53
N GLY A 4 -27.88 -29.61 -16.55
CA GLY A 4 -26.91 -28.84 -17.32
C GLY A 4 -26.32 -27.73 -16.45
N GLY A 5 -25.00 -27.74 -16.28
CA GLY A 5 -24.26 -26.73 -15.52
C GLY A 5 -24.62 -25.31 -15.97
N GLN A 6 -24.98 -24.47 -15.01
CA GLN A 6 -25.22 -23.05 -15.25
C GLN A 6 -23.94 -22.41 -15.80
N ARG A 7 -24.06 -21.73 -16.94
CA ARG A 7 -22.97 -20.95 -17.53
C ARG A 7 -22.61 -19.80 -16.58
N LEU A 8 -21.32 -19.63 -16.28
CA LEU A 8 -20.77 -18.54 -15.44
C LEU A 8 -21.07 -17.13 -15.99
N TRP A 9 -21.45 -17.04 -17.27
CA TRP A 9 -21.78 -15.83 -18.00
C TRP A 9 -23.08 -16.06 -18.77
N ASP A 10 -24.14 -15.32 -18.44
CA ASP A 10 -25.39 -15.26 -19.21
C ASP A 10 -25.56 -13.86 -19.82
N PRO A 11 -25.31 -13.68 -21.14
CA PRO A 11 -25.31 -12.37 -21.80
C PRO A 11 -26.66 -11.64 -21.75
N TRP A 12 -27.74 -12.37 -21.44
CA TRP A 12 -29.12 -11.88 -21.50
C TRP A 12 -29.67 -11.45 -20.14
N LYS A 13 -28.99 -11.79 -19.03
CA LYS A 13 -29.44 -11.48 -17.65
C LYS A 13 -28.54 -10.48 -16.92
N MET A 14 -27.43 -10.05 -17.52
CA MET A 14 -26.50 -9.07 -16.94
C MET A 14 -27.05 -7.63 -16.91
N TYR A 15 -28.03 -7.31 -17.76
CA TYR A 15 -28.60 -5.97 -17.86
C TYR A 15 -29.84 -5.76 -16.97
N ASP A 16 -30.38 -6.82 -16.38
CA ASP A 16 -31.47 -6.75 -15.41
C ASP A 16 -30.86 -6.59 -14.01
N ALA A 17 -30.19 -5.47 -13.77
CA ALA A 17 -29.77 -5.11 -12.41
C ALA A 17 -31.02 -5.19 -11.51
N ASN A 18 -30.90 -5.94 -10.42
CA ASN A 18 -32.00 -6.13 -9.46
C ASN A 18 -32.58 -4.74 -9.12
N PRO A 19 -33.90 -4.55 -9.01
CA PRO A 19 -34.49 -3.27 -8.63
C PRO A 19 -33.79 -2.56 -7.46
N GLU A 20 -33.23 -3.33 -6.51
CA GLU A 20 -32.41 -2.81 -5.42
C GLU A 20 -31.03 -2.28 -5.87
N GLU A 21 -30.32 -3.01 -6.73
CA GLU A 21 -29.05 -2.58 -7.31
C GLU A 21 -29.21 -1.33 -8.16
N MET A 22 -30.30 -1.25 -8.94
CA MET A 22 -30.64 -0.07 -9.72
C MET A 22 -30.93 1.15 -8.84
N ARG A 23 -31.60 0.96 -7.69
CA ARG A 23 -31.80 2.04 -6.70
C ARG A 23 -30.46 2.49 -6.12
N ALA A 24 -29.60 1.56 -5.70
CA ALA A 24 -28.27 1.88 -5.17
C ALA A 24 -27.39 2.60 -6.20
N MET A 25 -27.46 2.22 -7.49
CA MET A 25 -26.74 2.90 -8.57
C MET A 25 -27.23 4.34 -8.75
N LYS A 26 -28.56 4.54 -8.75
CA LYS A 26 -29.17 5.88 -8.84
C LYS A 26 -28.80 6.77 -7.66
N GLU A 27 -28.80 6.22 -6.44
CA GLU A 27 -28.39 6.95 -5.24
C GLU A 27 -26.92 7.37 -5.30
N ARG A 28 -26.02 6.47 -5.72
CA ARG A 28 -24.59 6.80 -5.94
C ARG A 28 -24.39 7.83 -7.05
N ALA A 29 -25.17 7.79 -8.12
CA ALA A 29 -25.15 8.80 -9.17
C ALA A 29 -25.57 10.16 -8.62
N LYS A 30 -26.69 10.22 -7.90
CA LYS A 30 -27.21 11.43 -7.24
C LYS A 30 -26.19 12.04 -6.27
N MET A 31 -25.52 11.24 -5.45
CA MET A 31 -24.47 11.72 -4.54
C MET A 31 -23.27 12.32 -5.30
N ARG A 32 -22.82 11.66 -6.39
CA ARG A 32 -21.72 12.17 -7.23
C ARG A 32 -22.09 13.48 -7.92
N GLU A 33 -23.31 13.58 -8.44
CA GLU A 33 -23.84 14.80 -9.05
C GLU A 33 -23.88 15.96 -8.06
N ALA A 34 -24.34 15.71 -6.82
CA ALA A 34 -24.35 16.71 -5.75
C ALA A 34 -22.94 17.21 -5.42
N LEU A 35 -21.98 16.30 -5.20
CA LEU A 35 -20.58 16.67 -4.93
C LEU A 35 -19.94 17.43 -6.10
N LYS A 36 -20.23 17.02 -7.34
CA LYS A 36 -19.74 17.70 -8.54
C LYS A 36 -20.35 19.10 -8.67
N ALA A 37 -21.63 19.26 -8.36
CA ALA A 37 -22.29 20.56 -8.37
C ALA A 37 -21.68 21.50 -7.32
N GLU A 38 -21.42 21.01 -6.11
CA GLU A 38 -20.72 21.77 -5.06
C GLU A 38 -19.32 22.18 -5.50
N TRP A 39 -18.53 21.24 -6.05
CA TRP A 39 -17.20 21.52 -6.56
C TRP A 39 -17.23 22.58 -7.64
N THR A 40 -18.09 22.41 -8.65
CA THR A 40 -18.22 23.35 -9.76
C THR A 40 -18.58 24.74 -9.23
N LYS A 41 -19.57 24.85 -8.34
CA LYS A 41 -19.97 26.12 -7.70
C LYS A 41 -18.80 26.81 -6.99
N LYS A 42 -18.00 26.06 -6.22
CA LYS A 42 -16.85 26.60 -5.48
C LYS A 42 -15.63 26.83 -6.38
N TYR A 43 -15.49 26.10 -7.47
CA TYR A 43 -14.34 26.20 -8.37
C TYR A 43 -14.50 27.35 -9.36
N THR A 44 -15.67 27.51 -9.95
CA THR A 44 -15.96 28.55 -10.96
C THR A 44 -16.24 29.93 -10.37
N ASN A 45 -16.20 30.10 -9.05
CA ASN A 45 -16.43 31.39 -8.40
C ASN A 45 -15.25 32.34 -8.64
N PRO A 46 -15.45 33.49 -9.34
CA PRO A 46 -14.37 34.43 -9.68
C PRO A 46 -13.81 35.19 -8.46
N TYR A 47 -14.55 35.27 -7.35
CA TYR A 47 -14.12 35.99 -6.13
C TYR A 47 -13.31 35.13 -5.16
N LYS A 48 -12.97 33.90 -5.54
CA LYS A 48 -12.28 32.94 -4.67
C LYS A 48 -10.80 33.25 -4.42
N SER A 49 -10.17 34.03 -5.30
CA SER A 49 -8.72 34.34 -5.28
C SER A 49 -8.36 35.61 -4.50
N SER A 50 -9.29 36.23 -3.75
CA SER A 50 -8.98 37.48 -3.05
C SER A 50 -7.93 37.34 -1.92
N HIS A 51 -7.58 36.11 -1.50
CA HIS A 51 -6.52 35.85 -0.53
C HIS A 51 -5.36 35.03 -1.13
N PRO A 52 -4.10 35.39 -0.85
CA PRO A 52 -2.94 34.62 -1.27
C PRO A 52 -2.89 33.31 -0.48
N GLY A 53 -3.37 32.22 -1.10
CA GLY A 53 -3.50 30.90 -0.47
C GLY A 53 -4.77 30.11 -0.81
N GLY A 54 -5.56 30.55 -1.79
CA GLY A 54 -6.91 30.04 -2.13
C GLY A 54 -7.03 28.62 -2.70
N PHE A 55 -6.43 27.62 -2.06
CA PHE A 55 -6.71 26.22 -2.36
C PHE A 55 -8.13 25.86 -1.88
N LEU A 56 -8.88 25.13 -2.70
CA LEU A 56 -10.20 24.66 -2.31
C LEU A 56 -10.05 23.53 -1.30
N HIS A 57 -10.49 23.77 -0.08
CA HIS A 57 -10.52 22.73 0.95
C HIS A 57 -11.50 21.61 0.56
N ASP A 58 -10.99 20.38 0.55
CA ASP A 58 -11.79 19.17 0.39
C ASP A 58 -11.82 18.39 1.73
N PRO A 59 -12.99 18.29 2.39
CA PRO A 59 -13.12 17.56 3.64
C PRO A 59 -12.92 16.06 3.49
N ALA A 60 -13.10 15.48 2.29
CA ALA A 60 -12.84 14.06 2.05
C ALA A 60 -11.35 13.75 2.08
N ILE A 61 -10.56 14.58 1.39
CA ILE A 61 -9.09 14.48 1.38
C ILE A 61 -8.53 14.73 2.78
N GLN A 62 -9.00 15.77 3.50
CA GLN A 62 -8.55 16.02 4.87
C GLN A 62 -8.83 14.82 5.79
N ARG A 63 -10.02 14.20 5.69
CA ARG A 63 -10.36 13.01 6.48
C ARG A 63 -9.48 11.80 6.17
N PHE A 64 -9.11 11.62 4.90
CA PHE A 64 -8.16 10.58 4.52
C PHE A 64 -6.77 10.84 5.12
N MET A 65 -6.28 12.08 5.04
CA MET A 65 -5.00 12.45 5.64
C MET A 65 -5.01 12.27 7.16
N SER A 66 -6.08 12.70 7.84
CA SER A 66 -6.21 12.53 9.29
C SER A 66 -6.24 11.05 9.67
N LEU A 67 -6.94 10.20 8.92
CA LEU A 67 -6.97 8.76 9.14
C LEU A 67 -5.58 8.12 9.02
N LYS A 68 -4.74 8.60 8.09
CA LYS A 68 -3.35 8.15 7.97
C LYS A 68 -2.50 8.62 9.14
N ALA A 69 -2.68 9.85 9.58
CA ALA A 69 -1.96 10.40 10.73
C ALA A 69 -2.33 9.67 12.05
N THR A 70 -3.59 9.33 12.26
CA THR A 70 -4.07 8.65 13.47
C THR A 70 -4.03 7.11 13.38
N GLN A 71 -3.33 6.55 12.38
CA GLN A 71 -3.29 5.10 12.19
C GLN A 71 -2.71 4.36 13.41
N ALA A 72 -1.75 4.97 14.12
CA ALA A 72 -1.16 4.40 15.32
C ALA A 72 -2.15 4.30 16.49
N GLU A 73 -3.03 5.29 16.66
CA GLU A 73 -4.04 5.33 17.72
C GLU A 73 -5.11 4.25 17.55
N HIS A 74 -5.41 3.89 16.30
CA HIS A 74 -6.39 2.87 15.95
C HIS A 74 -5.79 1.48 15.70
N PHE A 75 -4.48 1.31 15.91
CA PHE A 75 -3.82 0.04 15.68
C PHE A 75 -4.28 -1.00 16.72
N LYS A 76 -4.72 -2.17 16.25
CA LYS A 76 -5.05 -3.32 17.08
C LYS A 76 -4.05 -4.43 16.83
N GLY A 77 -3.30 -4.79 17.87
CA GLY A 77 -2.34 -5.90 17.84
C GLY A 77 -3.04 -7.23 17.65
N THR A 78 -3.15 -7.68 16.40
CA THR A 78 -3.66 -9.00 16.03
C THR A 78 -2.51 -9.96 15.71
N PHE A 79 -2.77 -11.25 15.73
CA PHE A 79 -1.75 -12.25 15.37
C PHE A 79 -1.23 -12.04 13.93
N ARG A 80 -2.10 -11.65 13.00
CA ARG A 80 -1.72 -11.33 11.62
C ARG A 80 -0.75 -10.14 11.56
N SER A 81 -0.99 -9.09 12.35
CA SER A 81 -0.06 -7.94 12.41
C SER A 81 1.29 -8.31 13.04
N ALA A 82 1.31 -9.21 14.03
CA ALA A 82 2.55 -9.67 14.64
C ALA A 82 3.41 -10.47 13.65
N ILE A 83 2.80 -11.40 12.89
CA ILE A 83 3.50 -12.14 11.83
C ILE A 83 4.04 -11.17 10.78
N ALA A 84 3.23 -10.21 10.32
CA ALA A 84 3.66 -9.22 9.35
C ALA A 84 4.87 -8.42 9.85
N ALA A 85 4.87 -7.98 11.11
CA ALA A 85 6.00 -7.29 11.71
C ALA A 85 7.27 -8.16 11.76
N ILE A 86 7.14 -9.44 12.12
CA ILE A 86 8.28 -10.38 12.13
C ILE A 86 8.85 -10.57 10.72
N CYS A 87 7.98 -10.80 9.73
CA CYS A 87 8.41 -11.00 8.34
C CYS A 87 9.04 -9.75 7.72
N ILE A 88 8.58 -8.55 8.08
CA ILE A 88 9.09 -7.30 7.51
C ILE A 88 10.38 -6.84 8.23
N PHE A 89 10.48 -7.03 9.54
CA PHE A 89 11.60 -6.51 10.32
C PHE A 89 12.59 -7.59 10.76
N ALA A 90 12.13 -8.59 11.52
CA ALA A 90 13.03 -9.56 12.13
C ALA A 90 13.69 -10.50 11.11
N VAL A 91 12.95 -10.93 10.08
CA VAL A 91 13.48 -11.85 9.06
C VAL A 91 14.57 -11.19 8.20
N PRO A 92 14.39 -9.99 7.60
CA PRO A 92 15.45 -9.38 6.81
C PRO A 92 16.68 -9.03 7.65
N VAL A 93 16.48 -8.55 8.88
CA VAL A 93 17.59 -8.27 9.80
C VAL A 93 18.35 -9.54 10.13
N GLY A 94 17.65 -10.63 10.47
CA GLY A 94 18.26 -11.93 10.77
C GLY A 94 19.00 -12.54 9.57
N LEU A 95 18.46 -12.42 8.36
CA LEU A 95 19.12 -12.90 7.15
C LEU A 95 20.36 -12.09 6.81
N LEU A 96 20.31 -10.77 6.95
CA LEU A 96 21.46 -9.90 6.72
C LEU A 96 22.58 -10.17 7.73
N THR A 97 22.26 -10.27 9.02
CA THR A 97 23.26 -10.56 10.05
C THR A 97 23.90 -11.93 9.83
N TRP A 98 23.08 -12.96 9.57
CA TRP A 98 23.58 -14.30 9.27
C TRP A 98 24.47 -14.33 8.03
N GLY A 99 24.05 -13.64 6.95
CA GLY A 99 24.83 -13.53 5.71
C GLY A 99 26.18 -12.84 5.93
N CYS A 100 26.20 -11.73 6.68
CA CYS A 100 27.43 -11.01 7.01
C CYS A 100 28.38 -11.87 7.87
N VAL A 101 27.88 -12.52 8.93
CA VAL A 101 28.71 -13.37 9.78
C VAL A 101 29.31 -14.53 8.99
N ARG A 102 28.47 -15.23 8.20
CA ARG A 102 28.93 -16.36 7.38
C ARG A 102 29.93 -15.93 6.32
N HIS A 103 29.76 -14.75 5.74
CA HIS A 103 30.74 -14.20 4.80
C HIS A 103 32.08 -13.89 5.48
N SER A 104 32.05 -13.29 6.67
CA SER A 104 33.26 -13.02 7.47
C SER A 104 34.01 -14.30 7.86
N GLU A 105 33.30 -15.31 8.37
CA GLU A 105 33.88 -16.62 8.71
C GLU A 105 34.48 -17.31 7.48
N TYR A 106 33.79 -17.27 6.34
CA TYR A 106 34.29 -17.82 5.10
C TYR A 106 35.58 -17.11 4.67
N LYS A 107 35.59 -15.77 4.64
CA LYS A 107 36.80 -14.98 4.35
C LYS A 107 37.96 -15.36 5.27
N GLU A 108 37.72 -15.38 6.58
CA GLU A 108 38.74 -15.71 7.58
C GLU A 108 39.31 -17.12 7.37
N SER A 109 38.45 -18.09 7.05
CA SER A 109 38.89 -19.45 6.74
C SER A 109 39.81 -19.53 5.51
N GLN A 110 39.57 -18.70 4.48
CA GLN A 110 40.45 -18.63 3.31
C GLN A 110 41.82 -18.04 3.67
N TYR A 111 41.83 -17.04 4.56
CA TYR A 111 43.05 -16.41 5.04
C TYR A 111 43.89 -17.32 5.93
N ARG A 112 43.27 -18.03 6.89
CA ARG A 112 43.95 -18.96 7.80
C ARG A 112 44.52 -20.18 7.09
N ASN A 113 43.80 -20.71 6.09
CA ASN A 113 44.26 -21.85 5.30
C ASN A 113 45.30 -21.48 4.22
N GLY A 114 45.67 -20.20 4.09
CA GLY A 114 46.64 -19.74 3.10
C GLY A 114 46.14 -19.79 1.65
N LYS A 115 44.83 -19.98 1.42
CA LYS A 115 44.23 -20.05 0.08
C LYS A 115 44.29 -18.71 -0.66
N VAL A 116 44.40 -17.61 0.08
CA VAL A 116 44.55 -16.25 -0.46
C VAL A 116 45.87 -15.66 0.04
N MET A 117 46.75 -15.32 -0.90
CA MET A 117 48.02 -14.64 -0.59
C MET A 117 47.76 -13.25 -0.02
N TYR A 118 48.64 -12.77 0.86
CA TYR A 118 48.49 -11.46 1.50
C TYR A 118 48.36 -10.30 0.50
N LYS A 119 49.09 -10.35 -0.63
CA LYS A 119 49.03 -9.33 -1.70
C LYS A 119 47.63 -9.18 -2.32
N ASP A 120 46.87 -10.28 -2.41
CA ASP A 120 45.57 -10.34 -3.09
C ASP A 120 44.41 -10.00 -2.13
N ARG A 121 44.71 -9.68 -0.87
CA ARG A 121 43.71 -9.28 0.11
C ARG A 121 43.25 -7.84 -0.13
N PRO A 122 41.93 -7.60 -0.28
CA PRO A 122 41.41 -6.25 -0.47
C PRO A 122 41.51 -5.38 0.80
N ASP A 123 41.53 -6.01 1.97
CA ASP A 123 41.57 -5.42 3.32
C ASP A 123 43.01 -5.33 3.89
N ARG A 124 44.04 -5.41 3.03
CA ARG A 124 45.44 -5.46 3.50
C ARG A 124 45.95 -4.18 4.17
N PHE A 125 45.35 -3.02 3.88
CA PHE A 125 45.81 -1.71 4.36
C PHE A 125 44.86 -1.00 5.32
N CYS A 126 43.58 -1.34 5.30
CA CYS A 126 42.58 -0.80 6.20
C CYS A 126 41.61 -1.93 6.57
N TYR A 127 41.44 -2.14 7.87
CA TYR A 127 40.51 -3.10 8.46
C TYR A 127 39.10 -2.51 8.60
#